data_AF-A0A4Y2SUT9-F1
#
_entry.id   AF-A0A4Y2SUT9-F1
#
_cell.length_a   1.000
_cell.length_b   1.000
_cell.length_c   1.000
_cell.angle_alpha   90.00
_cell.angle_beta   90.00
_cell.angle_gamma   90.00
#
_symmetry.space_group_name_H-M   'P 1'
#
loop_
_entity.id
_entity.type
_entity.pdbx_description
1 polymer ?
#
loop_
_entity_poly.entity_id
_entity_poly.type
_entity_poly.pdbx_seq_one_letter_code
_entity_poly.pdbx_strand_id
1 'polypeptide(L)'
;MAITKLSDTIHKGKASCDHVLVLSMNIKGAFDNIQHSAIASYLDNSKCPANIINIFKILLQNRKIILSTYEGPAIRDQKQGCPQGSCSGPALWNLVSNEMLQENWLINTSIQAFADDFVLVSHAPSRVQLESQINESINEILHLDKQKPTPNFS
;
A
#
# COMPACT_ATOMS: atom_id res chain seq x y z
N MET A 1 -12.15 -8.12 14.96
CA MET A 1 -11.41 -8.70 13.81
C MET A 1 -11.47 -7.70 12.66
N ALA A 2 -10.50 -7.68 11.74
CA ALA A 2 -10.48 -6.74 10.59
C ALA A 2 -11.82 -6.59 9.84
N ILE A 3 -12.45 -7.71 9.51
CA ILE A 3 -13.76 -7.77 8.82
C ILE A 3 -14.91 -7.24 9.69
N THR A 4 -14.83 -7.39 11.02
CA THR A 4 -15.90 -6.89 11.89
C THR A 4 -15.95 -5.38 11.87
N LYS A 5 -14.80 -4.69 11.76
CA LYS A 5 -14.78 -3.22 11.65
C LYS A 5 -15.52 -2.72 10.41
N LEU A 6 -15.31 -3.36 9.25
CA LEU A 6 -16.04 -3.03 8.02
C LEU A 6 -17.54 -3.29 8.18
N SER A 7 -17.89 -4.46 8.73
CA SER A 7 -19.28 -4.82 9.01
C SER A 7 -19.95 -3.80 9.94
N ASP A 8 -19.26 -3.38 11.00
CA ASP A 8 -19.77 -2.41 11.96
C ASP A 8 -20.04 -1.06 11.30
N THR A 9 -19.15 -0.58 10.41
CA THR A 9 -19.36 0.65 9.63
C THR A 9 -20.61 0.54 8.74
N ILE A 10 -20.81 -0.60 8.07
CA ILE A 10 -22.01 -0.83 7.25
C ILE A 10 -23.28 -0.85 8.11
N HIS A 11 -23.25 -1.54 9.25
CA HIS A 11 -24.40 -1.61 10.16
C HIS A 11 -24.73 -0.24 10.76
N LYS A 12 -23.73 0.55 11.13
CA LYS A 12 -23.91 1.93 11.62
C LYS A 12 -24.56 2.81 10.56
N GLY A 13 -24.06 2.81 9.33
CA GLY A 13 -24.66 3.57 8.23
C GLY A 13 -26.11 3.17 7.97
N LYS A 14 -26.40 1.86 7.94
CA LYS A 14 -27.78 1.36 7.80
C LYS A 14 -28.70 1.76 8.95
N ALA A 15 -28.20 1.70 10.19
CA ALA A 15 -28.98 2.07 11.37
C ALA A 15 -29.31 3.58 11.41
N SER A 16 -28.42 4.41 10.87
CA SER A 16 -28.62 5.87 10.75
C SER A 16 -29.46 6.27 9.52
N CYS A 17 -29.92 5.32 8.71
CA CYS A 17 -30.55 5.59 7.41
C CYS A 17 -29.66 6.39 6.43
N ASP A 18 -28.33 6.26 6.57
CA ASP A 18 -27.35 6.90 5.70
C ASP A 18 -27.20 6.15 4.37
N HIS A 19 -26.64 6.83 3.38
CA HIS A 19 -26.07 6.18 2.21
C HIS A 19 -24.73 5.54 2.58
N VAL A 20 -24.52 4.28 2.19
CA VAL A 20 -23.28 3.53 2.44
C VAL A 20 -22.64 3.17 1.10
N LEU A 21 -21.33 3.41 0.96
CA LEU A 21 -20.53 2.94 -0.17
C LEU A 21 -19.46 1.96 0.32
N VAL A 22 -19.28 0.89 -0.45
CA VAL A 22 -18.14 -0.02 -0.32
C VAL A 22 -17.32 0.07 -1.59
N LEU A 23 -16.05 0.44 -1.47
CA LEU A 23 -15.10 0.55 -2.56
C LEU A 23 -14.00 -0.50 -2.37
N SER A 24 -13.94 -1.46 -3.30
CA SER A 24 -12.86 -2.45 -3.36
C SER A 24 -11.81 -1.99 -4.37
N MET A 25 -10.55 -1.99 -3.97
CA MET A 25 -9.41 -1.53 -4.75
C MET A 25 -8.34 -2.62 -4.75
N ASN A 26 -7.65 -2.76 -5.89
CA ASN A 26 -6.50 -3.66 -6.02
C ASN A 26 -5.29 -2.85 -6.50
N ILE A 27 -4.17 -2.97 -5.80
CA ILE A 27 -2.91 -2.31 -6.19
C ILE A 27 -2.18 -3.17 -7.23
N LYS A 28 -2.24 -2.74 -8.49
CA LYS A 28 -1.58 -3.42 -9.61
C LYS A 28 -0.08 -3.60 -9.34
N GLY A 29 0.35 -4.85 -9.30
CA GLY A 29 1.76 -5.21 -9.12
C GLY A 29 2.33 -4.69 -7.80
N ALA A 30 1.55 -4.76 -6.71
CA ALA A 30 1.94 -4.33 -5.37
C ALA A 30 3.39 -4.71 -5.03
N PHE A 31 3.71 -6.01 -5.09
CA PHE A 31 5.02 -6.55 -4.76
C PHE A 31 6.15 -6.12 -5.70
N ASP A 32 5.86 -5.81 -6.96
CA ASP A 32 6.84 -5.39 -7.97
C ASP A 32 7.15 -3.89 -7.90
N ASN A 33 6.22 -3.11 -7.34
CA ASN A 33 6.28 -1.65 -7.33
C ASN A 33 6.62 -1.05 -5.95
N ILE A 34 6.85 -1.88 -4.92
CA ILE A 34 7.33 -1.42 -3.61
C ILE A 34 8.74 -0.82 -3.75
N GLN A 35 8.93 0.44 -3.38
CA GLN A 35 10.25 1.07 -3.46
C GLN A 35 11.18 0.53 -2.37
N HIS A 36 12.43 0.24 -2.72
CA HIS A 36 13.44 -0.16 -1.74
C HIS A 36 13.73 0.93 -0.73
N SER A 37 13.65 2.20 -1.14
CA SER A 37 13.78 3.35 -0.24
C SER A 37 12.68 3.41 0.81
N ALA A 38 11.42 3.14 0.41
CA ALA A 38 10.30 3.07 1.33
C ALA A 38 10.51 1.94 2.35
N ILE A 39 10.85 0.72 1.88
CA ILE A 39 11.16 -0.41 2.76
C ILE A 39 12.27 -0.05 3.76
N ALA A 40 13.37 0.55 3.30
CA ALA A 40 14.48 0.96 4.16
C ALA A 40 14.04 1.97 5.23
N SER A 41 13.24 2.98 4.85
CA SER A 41 12.71 4.00 5.77
C SER A 41 11.82 3.39 6.86
N TYR A 42 10.87 2.52 6.49
CA TYR A 42 10.00 1.88 7.48
C TYR A 42 10.74 0.86 8.35
N LEU A 43 11.76 0.19 7.83
CA LEU A 43 12.62 -0.68 8.64
C LEU A 43 13.37 0.14 9.69
N ASP A 44 13.92 1.31 9.33
CA ASP A 44 14.61 2.20 10.28
C ASP A 44 13.69 2.73 11.38
N ASN A 45 12.43 2.99 11.05
CA ASN A 45 11.41 3.42 12.00
C ASN A 45 10.72 2.27 12.76
N SER A 46 11.08 1.02 12.46
CA SER A 46 10.50 -0.15 13.11
C SER A 46 11.21 -0.47 14.43
N LYS A 47 10.57 -1.28 15.28
CA LYS A 47 11.18 -1.83 16.50
C LYS A 47 12.08 -3.05 16.22
N CYS A 48 12.50 -3.25 14.97
CA CYS A 48 13.26 -4.41 14.56
C CYS A 48 14.74 -4.30 15.01
N PRO A 49 15.38 -5.39 15.45
CA PRO A 49 16.81 -5.39 15.75
C PRO A 49 17.67 -4.91 14.57
N ALA A 50 18.69 -4.10 14.87
CA ALA A 50 19.53 -3.46 13.85
C ALA A 50 20.22 -4.46 12.91
N ASN A 51 20.58 -5.64 13.39
CA ASN A 51 21.17 -6.70 12.57
C ASN A 51 20.22 -7.20 11.47
N ILE A 52 18.92 -7.30 11.76
CA ILE A 52 17.90 -7.72 10.79
C ILE A 52 17.65 -6.61 9.77
N ILE A 53 17.54 -5.35 10.23
CA ILE A 53 17.42 -4.19 9.34
C ILE A 53 18.58 -4.15 8.35
N ASN A 54 19.81 -4.36 8.84
CA ASN A 54 21.01 -4.32 8.00
C ASN A 54 21.01 -5.45 6.94
N ILE A 55 20.54 -6.66 7.29
CA ILE A 55 20.39 -7.76 6.32
C ILE A 55 19.46 -7.35 5.18
N PHE A 56 18.30 -6.77 5.49
CA PHE A 56 17.37 -6.32 4.45
C PHE A 56 17.93 -5.17 3.62
N LYS A 57 18.63 -4.22 4.22
CA LYS A 57 19.30 -3.13 3.48
C LYS A 57 20.32 -3.69 2.49
N ILE A 58 21.17 -4.61 2.92
CA ILE A 58 22.14 -5.28 2.04
C ILE A 58 21.44 -6.06 0.93
N LEU A 59 20.36 -6.79 1.25
CA LEU A 59 19.60 -7.58 0.28
C LEU A 59 18.97 -6.73 -0.82
N LEU A 60 18.52 -5.52 -0.48
CA LEU A 60 17.85 -4.61 -1.42
C LEU A 60 18.83 -3.70 -2.17
N GLN A 61 20.02 -3.47 -1.63
CA GLN A 61 21.00 -2.56 -2.22
C GLN A 61 21.68 -3.14 -3.47
N ASN A 62 21.98 -2.27 -4.45
CA ASN A 62 22.73 -2.59 -5.67
C ASN A 62 22.18 -3.76 -6.49
N ARG A 63 20.88 -4.04 -6.40
CA ARG A 63 20.23 -5.06 -7.22
C ARG A 63 20.21 -4.62 -8.69
N LYS A 64 20.50 -5.56 -9.57
CA LYS A 64 20.48 -5.36 -11.02
C LYS A 64 19.68 -6.48 -11.69
N ILE A 65 18.88 -6.11 -12.68
CA ILE A 65 18.25 -7.04 -13.62
C ILE A 65 19.18 -7.11 -14.83
N ILE A 66 19.57 -8.32 -15.19
CA ILE A 66 20.40 -8.59 -16.37
C ILE A 66 19.56 -9.45 -17.31
N LEU A 67 19.28 -8.92 -18.50
CA LEU A 67 18.55 -9.62 -19.55
C LEU A 67 19.50 -9.92 -20.70
N SER A 68 19.66 -11.19 -21.03
CA SER A 68 20.43 -11.59 -22.21
C SER A 68 19.60 -11.32 -23.46
N THR A 69 20.08 -10.44 -24.32
CA THR A 69 19.47 -10.14 -25.63
C THR A 69 20.39 -10.57 -26.77
N TYR A 70 19.89 -10.60 -28.00
CA TYR A 70 20.70 -10.88 -29.19
C TYR A 70 21.81 -9.84 -29.41
N GLU A 71 21.65 -8.63 -28.88
CA GLU A 71 22.62 -7.53 -28.96
C GLU A 71 23.59 -7.49 -27.77
N GLY A 72 23.47 -8.44 -26.83
CA GLY A 72 24.26 -8.50 -25.59
C GLY A 72 23.41 -8.35 -24.32
N PRO A 73 24.04 -8.32 -23.13
CA PRO A 73 23.31 -8.17 -21.87
C PRO A 73 22.79 -6.74 -21.67
N ALA A 74 21.47 -6.58 -21.53
CA ALA A 74 20.85 -5.36 -21.04
C ALA A 74 20.83 -5.38 -19.50
N ILE A 75 21.46 -4.38 -18.88
CA ILE A 75 21.59 -4.28 -17.42
C ILE A 75 20.80 -3.07 -16.94
N ARG A 76 19.95 -3.26 -15.93
CA ARG A 76 19.18 -2.19 -15.29
C ARG A 76 19.23 -2.29 -13.77
N ASP A 77 19.38 -1.17 -13.09
CA ASP A 77 19.25 -1.13 -11.63
C ASP A 77 17.80 -1.44 -11.21
N GLN A 78 17.64 -2.32 -10.24
CA GLN A 78 16.38 -2.65 -9.61
C GLN A 78 16.24 -1.88 -8.30
N LYS A 79 15.46 -0.79 -8.33
CA LYS A 79 15.21 0.08 -7.15
C LYS A 79 13.86 -0.18 -6.47
N GLN A 80 13.09 -1.11 -7.02
CA GLN A 80 11.78 -1.48 -6.53
C GLN A 80 11.53 -2.98 -6.68
N GLY A 81 10.54 -3.44 -5.93
CA GLY A 81 10.03 -4.79 -5.95
C GLY A 81 10.72 -5.71 -4.96
N CYS A 82 9.96 -6.69 -4.46
CA CYS A 82 10.52 -7.81 -3.71
C CYS A 82 11.04 -8.88 -4.69
N PRO A 83 12.04 -9.69 -4.31
CA PRO A 83 12.34 -10.90 -5.07
C PRO A 83 11.08 -11.78 -5.14
N GLN A 84 10.62 -12.10 -6.35
CA GLN A 84 9.46 -12.96 -6.55
C GLN A 84 9.74 -14.34 -5.93
N GLY A 85 8.78 -14.87 -5.17
CA GLY A 85 8.96 -16.13 -4.42
C GLY A 85 9.74 -16.00 -3.11
N SER A 86 10.14 -14.79 -2.70
CA SER A 86 10.72 -14.58 -1.37
C SER A 86 9.66 -14.76 -0.27
N CYS A 87 10.01 -15.51 0.78
CA CYS A 87 9.16 -15.66 1.96
C CYS A 87 8.96 -14.32 2.71
N SER A 88 9.87 -13.37 2.53
CA SER A 88 9.81 -12.04 3.15
C SER A 88 8.95 -11.04 2.38
N GLY A 89 8.60 -11.31 1.12
CA GLY A 89 7.81 -10.39 0.29
C GLY A 89 6.51 -9.92 0.96
N PRO A 90 5.66 -10.83 1.47
CA PRO A 90 4.45 -10.48 2.21
C PRO A 90 4.71 -9.59 3.44
N ALA A 91 5.78 -9.86 4.19
CA ALA A 91 6.13 -9.07 5.38
C ALA A 91 6.60 -7.66 5.01
N LEU A 92 7.39 -7.53 3.93
CA LEU A 92 7.85 -6.23 3.43
C LEU A 92 6.70 -5.40 2.85
N TRP A 93 5.76 -6.05 2.17
CA TRP A 93 4.54 -5.40 1.73
C TRP A 93 3.72 -4.90 2.90
N ASN A 94 3.45 -5.76 3.89
CA ASN A 94 2.70 -5.37 5.09
C ASN A 94 3.37 -4.22 5.84
N LEU A 95 4.71 -4.18 5.89
CA LEU A 95 5.45 -3.09 6.52
C LEU A 95 5.15 -1.73 5.85
N VAL A 96 5.14 -1.70 4.52
CA VAL A 96 4.90 -0.48 3.74
C VAL A 96 3.41 -0.12 3.72
N SER A 97 2.53 -1.09 3.52
CA SER A 97 1.08 -0.86 3.42
C SER A 97 0.42 -0.48 4.75
N ASN A 98 1.08 -0.78 5.88
CA ASN A 98 0.54 -0.50 7.21
C ASN A 98 0.36 1.00 7.48
N GLU A 99 1.09 1.89 6.81
CA GLU A 99 0.85 3.33 6.89
C GLU A 99 -0.57 3.69 6.46
N MET A 100 -1.03 3.16 5.32
CA MET A 100 -2.40 3.38 4.83
C MET A 100 -3.47 2.90 5.82
N LEU A 101 -3.18 1.86 6.60
CA LEU A 101 -4.11 1.33 7.61
C LEU A 101 -4.11 2.14 8.92
N GLN A 102 -3.05 2.90 9.17
CA GLN A 102 -2.87 3.71 10.37
C GLN A 102 -3.24 5.18 10.17
N GLU A 103 -3.51 5.58 8.92
CA GLU A 103 -3.94 6.94 8.59
C GLU A 103 -5.24 7.34 9.29
N ASN A 104 -5.38 8.63 9.59
CA ASN A 104 -6.59 9.18 10.17
C ASN A 104 -7.64 9.43 9.09
N TRP A 105 -8.34 8.37 8.69
CA TRP A 105 -9.45 8.46 7.76
C TRP A 105 -10.59 9.35 8.28
N LEU A 106 -11.31 9.97 7.35
CA LEU A 106 -12.47 10.80 7.64
C LEU A 106 -13.48 10.08 8.53
N ILE A 107 -14.27 10.87 9.28
CA ILE A 107 -15.38 10.34 10.10
C ILE A 107 -16.28 9.45 9.23
N ASN A 108 -16.72 8.34 9.83
CA ASN A 108 -17.55 7.31 9.19
C ASN A 108 -16.89 6.55 8.03
N THR A 109 -15.58 6.70 7.85
CA THR A 109 -14.78 5.93 6.89
C THR A 109 -13.93 4.90 7.60
N SER A 110 -13.91 3.68 7.06
CA SER A 110 -13.05 2.60 7.52
C SER A 110 -12.35 1.94 6.35
N ILE A 111 -11.04 1.76 6.44
CA ILE A 111 -10.24 0.99 5.50
C ILE A 111 -9.81 -0.34 6.12
N GLN A 112 -9.67 -1.35 5.28
CA GLN A 112 -9.03 -2.62 5.60
C GLN A 112 -8.25 -3.10 4.39
N ALA A 113 -7.13 -3.79 4.61
CA ALA A 113 -6.37 -4.44 3.55
C ALA A 113 -6.16 -5.92 3.83
N PHE A 114 -5.97 -6.69 2.76
CA PHE A 114 -5.48 -8.06 2.77
C PHE A 114 -4.60 -8.28 1.53
N ALA A 115 -3.31 -8.57 1.74
CA ALA A 115 -2.33 -8.56 0.65
C ALA A 115 -2.44 -7.24 -0.16
N ASP A 116 -2.58 -7.32 -1.47
CA ASP A 116 -2.71 -6.19 -2.40
C ASP A 116 -4.13 -5.61 -2.54
N ASP A 117 -5.12 -6.23 -1.91
CA ASP A 117 -6.51 -5.79 -1.91
C ASP A 117 -6.80 -4.84 -0.74
N PHE A 118 -7.47 -3.73 -1.03
CA PHE A 118 -7.97 -2.75 -0.07
C PHE A 118 -9.48 -2.61 -0.20
N VAL A 119 -10.16 -2.50 0.94
CA VAL A 119 -11.58 -2.22 1.01
C VAL A 119 -11.80 -0.99 1.88
N LEU A 120 -12.40 0.03 1.27
CA LEU A 120 -12.84 1.25 1.93
C LEU A 120 -14.37 1.19 2.07
N VAL A 121 -14.87 1.47 3.26
CA VAL A 121 -16.30 1.61 3.53
C VAL A 121 -16.54 2.97 4.13
N SER A 122 -17.48 3.72 3.58
CA SER A 122 -17.89 5.02 4.11
C SER A 122 -19.41 5.16 4.12
N HIS A 123 -19.94 5.98 5.04
CA HIS A 123 -21.36 6.31 5.07
C HIS A 123 -21.63 7.78 5.40
N ALA A 124 -22.65 8.35 4.77
CA ALA A 124 -23.08 9.71 5.00
C ALA A 124 -24.60 9.91 4.77
N PRO A 125 -25.22 10.94 5.40
CA PRO A 125 -26.65 11.22 5.27
C PRO A 125 -27.10 11.59 3.85
N SER A 126 -26.19 12.07 3.00
CA SER A 126 -26.49 12.44 1.62
C SER A 126 -25.47 11.89 0.64
N ARG A 127 -25.91 11.65 -0.60
CA ARG A 127 -25.03 11.19 -1.69
C ARG A 127 -23.89 12.18 -1.97
N VAL A 128 -24.16 13.48 -1.91
CA VAL A 128 -23.14 14.52 -2.15
C VAL A 128 -22.03 14.46 -1.10
N GLN A 129 -22.38 14.29 0.19
CA GLN A 129 -21.39 14.14 1.25
C GLN A 129 -20.59 12.84 1.08
N LEU A 130 -21.25 11.74 0.74
CA LEU A 130 -20.60 10.46 0.51
C LEU A 130 -19.60 10.53 -0.66
N GLU A 131 -19.98 11.19 -1.75
CA GLU A 131 -19.11 11.43 -2.90
C GLU A 131 -17.89 12.28 -2.53
N SER A 132 -18.07 13.36 -1.74
CA SER A 132 -16.94 14.17 -1.25
C SER A 132 -15.97 13.34 -0.41
N GLN A 133 -16.49 12.61 0.59
CA GLN A 133 -15.68 11.80 1.51
C GLN A 133 -14.88 10.71 0.77
N ILE A 134 -15.49 10.08 -0.23
CA ILE A 134 -14.84 9.05 -1.02
C ILE A 134 -13.78 9.64 -1.94
N ASN A 135 -14.05 10.77 -2.60
CA ASN A 135 -13.06 11.43 -3.45
C ASN A 135 -11.85 11.90 -2.65
N GLU A 136 -12.06 12.46 -1.45
CA GLU A 136 -10.99 12.82 -0.52
C GLU A 136 -10.18 11.59 -0.10
N SER A 137 -10.86 10.50 0.28
CA SER A 137 -10.19 9.24 0.65
C SER A 137 -9.37 8.64 -0.51
N ILE A 138 -9.88 8.69 -1.74
CA ILE A 138 -9.15 8.25 -2.94
C ILE A 138 -7.92 9.13 -3.16
N ASN A 139 -8.03 10.44 -2.99
CA ASN A 139 -6.90 11.36 -3.15
C ASN A 139 -5.79 11.08 -2.13
N GLU A 140 -6.13 10.77 -0.88
CA GLU A 140 -5.15 10.33 0.13
C GLU A 140 -4.44 9.04 -0.28
N ILE A 141 -5.20 8.03 -0.76
CA ILE A 141 -4.64 6.77 -1.28
C ILE A 141 -3.67 7.04 -2.43
N LEU A 142 -4.05 7.90 -3.38
CA LEU A 142 -3.21 8.25 -4.53
C LEU A 142 -1.98 9.08 -4.13
N HIS A 143 -2.08 9.92 -3.10
CA HIS A 143 -0.94 10.67 -2.58
C HIS A 143 0.09 9.74 -1.93
N LEU A 144 -0.38 8.79 -1.11
CA LEU A 144 0.45 7.75 -0.52
C LEU A 144 1.09 6.85 -1.59
N ASP A 145 0.38 6.58 -2.70
CA ASP A 145 0.96 5.88 -3.86
C ASP A 145 2.03 6.71 -4.61
N LYS A 146 1.87 8.05 -4.66
CA LYS A 146 2.76 8.98 -5.39
C LYS A 146 4.02 9.42 -4.64
N GLN A 147 4.20 9.06 -3.37
CA GLN A 147 5.51 9.18 -2.71
C GLN A 147 6.56 8.18 -3.27
N LYS A 148 6.23 7.47 -4.35
CA LYS A 148 7.16 6.75 -5.22
C LYS A 148 7.87 7.75 -6.15
N PRO A 149 9.20 7.96 -6.03
CA PRO A 149 9.91 8.79 -7.00
C PRO A 149 9.76 8.19 -8.39
N THR A 150 9.22 9.00 -9.32
CA THR A 150 9.16 8.66 -10.75
C THR A 150 10.57 8.34 -11.25
N PRO A 151 10.77 7.23 -11.98
CA PRO A 151 12.02 7.02 -12.67
C PRO A 151 12.14 8.09 -13.75
N ASN A 152 13.09 9.01 -13.57
CA ASN A 152 13.54 9.88 -14.64
C ASN A 152 14.06 8.98 -15.77
N PHE A 153 13.37 9.03 -16.91
CA PHE A 153 13.88 8.51 -18.16
C PHE A 153 14.84 9.54 -18.73
N SER A 154 16.11 9.18 -18.78
CA SER A 154 17.17 9.86 -19.55
C SER A 154 17.91 8.79 -20.34
#